data_AF-A0A2G3DU28-F1
#
_entry.id   AF-A0A2G3DU28-F1
#
_cell.length_a   1.000
_cell.length_b   1.000
_cell.length_c   1.000
_cell.angle_alpha   90.00
_cell.angle_beta   90.00
_cell.angle_gamma   90.00
#
_symmetry.space_group_name_H-M   'P 1'
#
loop_
_entity.id
_entity.type
_entity.pdbx_description
1 polymer ?
#
loop_
_entity_poly.entity_id
_entity_poly.type
_entity_poly.pdbx_seq_one_letter_code
_entity_poly.pdbx_strand_id
1 'polypeptide(L)'
;MSGLSNKIFYYLVESKPEVFREYVKYCQTRENASFFASGIMALKFNIDQLIKARERKIKRLKYPETIKKNQKNIKEYYDLIESVEIVSFDIFDTVIFRPFDHPTDLFFLVGARLQIPEFKYYRIQAEKVAREKSNNHNEVTLEDIYRVLKEWFGDKCDCNVEKQMEYELCYANPFMQDVFQYAKEKNKKIIFTSDMYLSSDDIKKMIEKCKYMGDYELFVSNEIGLCKRDGSLQNFINKKYEGKQILHIGDDYEADIVNGKKAQWKVIHYKNVNGINNQYRPYYMDGVVGSIYKAIVNTYFYNSSKNYSLAYEYGFTCGGIMIWAFCQWLNELCKTEKIDRILFVARDGKMISEIYNKYFDDVGEYIWFSRTSSEKLVINDWFEDYVNQNVKSEFCVEKQNEPICGLLKFLGLDFLKDVLIQEGIELSLPRCKLGYKRFREFMYQNKEHVVERFLEAQENGKDYLVKSVYGKRKVCVVDSGWRGSSIVYLRHLLTQTYGLNMDIVGALVFSDMQDYSEGFKALGIIKSFM
;
A
#
# COMPACT_ATOMS: atom_id res chain seq x y z
N MET A 1 -32.73 28.12 -20.54
CA MET A 1 -31.51 28.54 -19.83
C MET A 1 -30.36 28.57 -20.85
N SER A 2 -29.59 29.66 -20.89
CA SER A 2 -28.68 29.98 -22.00
C SER A 2 -27.47 29.03 -22.06
N GLY A 3 -27.03 28.65 -23.27
CA GLY A 3 -25.88 27.75 -23.45
C GLY A 3 -24.55 28.27 -22.86
N LEU A 4 -24.48 29.55 -22.49
CA LEU A 4 -23.32 30.16 -21.85
C LEU A 4 -23.21 29.80 -20.35
N SER A 5 -24.33 29.69 -19.62
CA SER A 5 -24.32 29.35 -18.19
C SER A 5 -23.85 27.91 -17.94
N ASN A 6 -24.25 26.98 -18.82
CA ASN A 6 -23.84 25.58 -18.72
C ASN A 6 -22.35 25.39 -19.05
N LYS A 7 -21.81 26.14 -20.03
CA LYS A 7 -20.37 26.10 -20.33
C LYS A 7 -19.54 26.63 -19.17
N ILE A 8 -19.95 27.74 -18.56
CA ILE A 8 -19.25 28.32 -17.40
C ILE A 8 -19.28 27.34 -16.23
N PHE A 9 -20.43 26.70 -15.97
CA PHE A 9 -20.56 25.70 -14.92
C PHE A 9 -19.65 24.49 -15.14
N TYR A 10 -19.62 23.95 -16.35
CA TYR A 10 -18.73 22.83 -16.71
C TYR A 10 -17.25 23.18 -16.42
N TYR A 11 -16.77 24.35 -16.84
CA TYR A 11 -15.37 24.75 -16.63
C TYR A 11 -15.04 25.13 -15.18
N LEU A 12 -15.99 25.66 -14.42
CA LEU A 12 -15.77 26.03 -13.02
C LEU A 12 -15.94 24.85 -12.06
N VAL A 13 -16.79 23.88 -12.38
CA VAL A 13 -17.22 22.84 -11.44
C VAL A 13 -16.94 21.45 -11.99
N GLU A 14 -17.59 21.02 -13.07
CA GLU A 14 -17.57 19.61 -13.54
C GLU A 14 -16.21 19.14 -14.05
N SER A 15 -15.48 19.99 -14.79
CA SER A 15 -14.14 19.68 -15.30
C SER A 15 -13.06 19.59 -14.23
N LYS A 16 -13.38 19.90 -12.97
CA LYS A 16 -12.44 19.94 -11.84
C LYS A 16 -12.95 19.06 -10.70
N PRO A 17 -12.51 17.78 -10.62
CA PRO A 17 -13.05 16.81 -9.66
C PRO A 17 -13.00 17.23 -8.18
N GLU A 18 -12.01 18.04 -7.80
CA GLU A 18 -11.90 18.56 -6.44
C GLU A 18 -12.91 19.68 -6.12
N VAL A 19 -13.22 20.54 -7.10
CA VAL A 19 -14.23 21.59 -6.94
C VAL A 19 -15.63 21.01 -7.04
N PHE A 20 -15.84 20.06 -7.97
CA PHE A 20 -17.12 19.35 -8.13
C PHE A 20 -17.59 18.70 -6.82
N ARG A 21 -16.69 18.03 -6.09
CA ARG A 21 -17.04 17.37 -4.81
C ARG A 21 -17.48 18.35 -3.72
N GLU A 22 -16.74 19.44 -3.53
CA GLU A 22 -17.10 20.47 -2.54
C GLU A 22 -18.40 21.18 -2.92
N TYR A 23 -18.60 21.41 -4.22
CA TYR A 23 -19.84 21.95 -4.76
C TYR A 23 -21.04 21.03 -4.52
N VAL A 24 -20.91 19.72 -4.79
CA VAL A 24 -21.98 18.73 -4.54
C VAL A 24 -22.33 18.67 -3.05
N LYS A 25 -21.36 18.64 -2.14
CA LYS A 25 -21.60 18.69 -0.69
C LYS A 25 -22.33 19.98 -0.27
N TYR A 26 -21.92 21.11 -0.83
CA TYR A 26 -22.58 22.40 -0.58
C TYR A 26 -24.05 22.39 -1.02
N CYS A 27 -24.36 21.81 -2.19
CA CYS A 27 -25.73 21.67 -2.68
C CYS A 27 -26.55 20.67 -1.86
N GLN A 28 -25.95 19.57 -1.40
CA GLN A 28 -26.64 18.55 -0.60
C GLN A 28 -27.05 19.04 0.80
N THR A 29 -26.36 20.05 1.34
CA THR A 29 -26.64 20.60 2.67
C THR A 29 -27.61 21.79 2.66
N ARG A 30 -28.09 22.22 1.48
CA ARG A 30 -29.01 23.34 1.33
C ARG A 30 -30.08 23.07 0.27
N GLU A 31 -31.32 22.87 0.72
CA GLU A 31 -32.44 22.55 -0.17
C GLU A 31 -32.81 23.65 -1.18
N ASN A 32 -32.35 24.91 -1.01
CA ASN A 32 -32.73 26.04 -1.89
C ASN A 32 -31.59 27.06 -2.08
N ALA A 33 -30.40 26.62 -2.51
CA ALA A 33 -29.35 27.56 -2.90
C ALA A 33 -29.66 28.20 -4.27
N SER A 34 -29.73 29.53 -4.36
CA SER A 34 -29.94 30.22 -5.63
C SER A 34 -28.75 29.99 -6.59
N PHE A 35 -29.00 30.05 -7.90
CA PHE A 35 -27.95 29.87 -8.93
C PHE A 35 -26.76 30.83 -8.72
N PHE A 36 -27.04 32.07 -8.31
CA PHE A 36 -26.02 33.07 -8.02
C PHE A 36 -25.17 32.72 -6.79
N ALA A 37 -25.81 32.28 -5.69
CA ALA A 37 -25.10 31.82 -4.50
C ALA A 37 -24.22 30.59 -4.78
N SER A 38 -24.73 29.68 -5.60
CA SER A 38 -24.01 28.49 -6.03
C SER A 38 -22.81 28.84 -6.93
N GLY A 39 -22.97 29.79 -7.85
CA GLY A 39 -21.87 30.31 -8.68
C GLY A 39 -20.75 30.97 -7.86
N ILE A 40 -21.10 31.77 -6.84
CA ILE A 40 -20.12 32.37 -5.92
C ILE A 40 -19.35 31.29 -5.15
N MET A 41 -20.03 30.24 -4.68
CA MET A 41 -19.36 29.15 -3.97
C MET A 41 -18.45 28.32 -4.89
N ALA A 42 -18.86 28.06 -6.13
CA ALA A 42 -17.99 27.44 -7.13
C ALA A 42 -16.70 28.26 -7.35
N LEU A 43 -16.80 29.59 -7.44
CA LEU A 43 -15.66 30.49 -7.52
C LEU A 43 -14.80 30.45 -6.25
N LYS A 44 -15.42 30.47 -5.06
CA LYS A 44 -14.72 30.36 -3.77
C LYS A 44 -13.93 29.05 -3.69
N PHE A 45 -14.53 27.92 -4.04
CA PHE A 45 -13.83 26.64 -4.06
C PHE A 45 -12.67 26.61 -5.06
N ASN A 46 -12.82 27.25 -6.22
CA ASN A 46 -11.69 27.41 -7.15
C ASN A 46 -10.56 28.26 -6.54
N ILE A 47 -10.90 29.36 -5.84
CA ILE A 47 -9.92 30.22 -5.17
C ILE A 47 -9.25 29.47 -4.02
N ASP A 48 -10.00 28.75 -3.19
CA ASP A 48 -9.47 27.92 -2.12
C ASP A 48 -8.53 26.85 -2.68
N GLN A 49 -8.86 26.25 -3.82
CA GLN A 49 -7.99 25.30 -4.50
C GLN A 49 -6.75 25.96 -5.12
N LEU A 50 -6.84 27.21 -5.59
CA LEU A 50 -5.68 27.98 -6.08
C LEU A 50 -4.76 28.42 -4.93
N ILE A 51 -5.33 28.80 -3.78
CA ILE A 51 -4.58 29.12 -2.56
C ILE A 51 -3.91 27.85 -2.05
N LYS A 52 -4.65 26.74 -1.91
CA LYS A 52 -4.07 25.43 -1.60
C LYS A 52 -3.00 25.05 -2.62
N ALA A 53 -3.19 25.30 -3.91
CA ALA A 53 -2.19 25.02 -4.93
C ALA A 53 -0.95 25.94 -4.87
N ARG A 54 -1.10 27.19 -4.43
CA ARG A 54 0.01 28.10 -4.14
C ARG A 54 0.76 27.70 -2.86
N GLU A 55 0.05 27.24 -1.84
CA GLU A 55 0.62 26.60 -0.66
C GLU A 55 1.26 25.24 -1.02
N ARG A 56 0.76 24.55 -2.07
CA ARG A 56 1.43 23.44 -2.78
C ARG A 56 2.63 23.91 -3.62
N LYS A 57 3.30 25.03 -3.28
CA LYS A 57 4.77 24.99 -3.29
C LYS A 57 5.18 23.94 -2.25
N ILE A 58 5.02 22.66 -2.61
CA ILE A 58 5.50 21.52 -1.87
C ILE A 58 6.98 21.83 -1.67
N LYS A 59 7.35 22.26 -0.45
CA LYS A 59 8.75 22.21 -0.05
C LYS A 59 9.13 20.77 -0.35
N ARG A 60 10.02 20.56 -1.34
CA ARG A 60 10.45 19.21 -1.75
C ARG A 60 10.74 18.45 -0.46
N LEU A 61 9.90 17.48 -0.16
CA LEU A 61 10.07 16.70 1.06
C LEU A 61 11.45 16.07 1.00
N LYS A 62 12.14 16.02 2.14
CA LYS A 62 13.49 15.50 2.18
C LYS A 62 13.40 13.98 2.26
N TYR A 63 13.87 13.31 1.23
CA TYR A 63 14.01 11.86 1.19
C TYR A 63 15.46 11.45 1.39
N PRO A 64 15.74 10.24 1.90
CA PRO A 64 14.81 9.32 2.57
C PRO A 64 14.12 9.93 3.81
N GLU A 65 12.84 9.63 4.01
CA GLU A 65 12.00 10.12 5.10
C GLU A 65 12.59 9.73 6.47
N THR A 66 13.19 8.54 6.57
CA THR A 66 13.78 7.99 7.79
C THR A 66 15.03 8.70 8.29
N ILE A 67 15.61 9.63 7.51
CA ILE A 67 16.77 10.44 7.96
C ILE A 67 16.37 11.42 9.07
N LYS A 68 15.11 11.86 9.12
CA LYS A 68 14.60 12.80 10.14
C LYS A 68 13.97 12.08 11.33
N LYS A 69 14.71 11.22 12.02
CA LYS A 69 14.18 10.58 13.23
C LYS A 69 14.21 11.54 14.41
N ASN A 70 13.06 11.64 15.07
CA ASN A 70 12.85 12.41 16.30
C ASN A 70 12.89 11.53 17.57
N GLN A 71 13.21 10.24 17.46
CA GLN A 71 13.30 9.35 18.62
C GLN A 71 14.69 9.43 19.26
N LYS A 72 14.71 9.47 20.60
CA LYS A 72 15.93 9.45 21.42
C LYS A 72 16.76 8.20 21.12
N ASN A 73 18.08 8.34 21.23
CA ASN A 73 19.00 7.20 21.11
C ASN A 73 18.69 6.17 22.21
N ILE A 74 18.68 4.88 21.88
CA ILE A 74 18.45 3.79 22.84
C ILE A 74 19.37 3.89 24.07
N LYS A 75 20.59 4.42 23.89
CA LYS A 75 21.53 4.67 24.98
C LYS A 75 20.96 5.58 26.08
N GLU A 76 20.19 6.61 25.72
CA GLU A 76 19.57 7.51 26.70
C GLU A 76 18.56 6.78 27.59
N TYR A 77 17.86 5.76 27.05
CA TYR A 77 16.98 4.92 27.84
C TYR A 77 17.78 4.11 28.85
N TYR A 78 18.87 3.48 28.39
CA TYR A 78 19.72 2.64 29.23
C TYR A 78 20.36 3.42 30.37
N ASP A 79 20.90 4.61 30.10
CA ASP A 79 21.51 5.48 31.11
C ASP A 79 20.49 5.88 32.19
N LEU A 80 19.26 6.21 31.79
CA LEU A 80 18.18 6.53 32.74
C LEU A 80 17.71 5.32 33.54
N ILE A 81 17.58 4.14 32.90
CA ILE A 81 17.20 2.88 33.55
C ILE A 81 18.21 2.52 34.64
N GLU A 82 19.51 2.68 34.40
CA GLU A 82 20.52 2.38 35.41
C GLU A 82 20.38 3.25 36.65
N SER A 83 19.91 4.49 36.49
CA SER A 83 19.79 5.52 37.52
C SER A 83 18.52 5.46 38.39
N VAL A 84 17.71 4.40 38.25
CA VAL A 84 16.46 4.21 39.00
C VAL A 84 16.31 2.77 39.49
N GLU A 85 15.41 2.52 40.44
CA GLU A 85 15.10 1.16 40.91
C GLU A 85 13.90 0.54 40.19
N ILE A 86 12.95 1.37 39.74
CA ILE A 86 11.71 0.94 39.11
C ILE A 86 11.61 1.54 37.70
N VAL A 87 11.28 0.69 36.73
CA VAL A 87 10.94 1.13 35.37
C VAL A 87 9.46 0.88 35.15
N SER A 88 8.74 1.95 34.88
CA SER A 88 7.32 1.98 34.57
C SER A 88 7.11 2.19 33.08
N PHE A 89 6.28 1.36 32.47
CA PHE A 89 5.91 1.48 31.07
C PHE A 89 4.41 1.75 30.96
N ASP A 90 4.05 2.74 30.16
CA ASP A 90 2.72 2.76 29.57
C ASP A 90 2.56 1.59 28.57
N ILE A 91 1.32 1.13 28.36
CA ILE A 91 1.03 -0.06 27.56
C ILE A 91 0.80 0.27 26.08
N PHE A 92 -0.31 0.94 25.79
CA PHE A 92 -0.79 1.11 24.43
C PHE A 92 -0.14 2.32 23.78
N ASP A 93 0.22 2.20 22.49
CA ASP A 93 1.00 3.24 21.78
C ASP A 93 2.42 3.47 22.34
N THR A 94 2.81 2.69 23.36
CA THR A 94 4.17 2.62 23.93
C THR A 94 4.78 1.23 23.72
N VAL A 95 4.41 0.21 24.51
CA VAL A 95 4.98 -1.15 24.38
C VAL A 95 4.18 -2.06 23.45
N ILE A 96 2.89 -1.79 23.27
CA ILE A 96 1.98 -2.53 22.40
C ILE A 96 1.34 -1.56 21.41
N PHE A 97 1.37 -1.93 20.13
CA PHE A 97 0.76 -1.16 19.04
C PHE A 97 -0.46 -1.84 18.47
N ARG A 98 -1.31 -1.01 17.85
CA ARG A 98 -2.36 -1.43 16.94
C ARG A 98 -1.97 -1.07 15.49
N PRO A 99 -2.52 -1.76 14.48
CA PRO A 99 -2.23 -1.48 13.09
C PRO A 99 -3.10 -0.34 12.55
N PHE A 100 -3.26 0.74 13.32
CA PHE A 100 -4.10 1.89 12.96
C PHE A 100 -3.42 3.23 13.30
N ASP A 101 -3.67 4.26 12.49
CA ASP A 101 -3.22 5.64 12.72
C ASP A 101 -3.93 6.24 13.95
N HIS A 102 -5.20 5.83 14.16
CA HIS A 102 -5.95 6.14 15.37
C HIS A 102 -6.44 4.85 16.03
N PRO A 103 -6.23 4.64 17.35
CA PRO A 103 -6.72 3.45 18.04
C PRO A 103 -8.23 3.19 17.85
N THR A 104 -9.03 4.27 17.75
CA THR A 104 -10.48 4.19 17.52
C THR A 104 -10.88 3.65 16.14
N ASP A 105 -9.95 3.50 15.19
CA ASP A 105 -10.24 2.88 13.89
C ASP A 105 -10.47 1.37 13.98
N LEU A 106 -10.02 0.73 15.07
CA LEU A 106 -10.42 -0.63 15.43
C LEU A 106 -11.94 -0.81 15.37
N PHE A 107 -12.68 0.19 15.82
CA PHE A 107 -14.14 0.13 15.90
C PHE A 107 -14.84 0.02 14.54
N PHE A 108 -14.16 0.38 13.44
CA PHE A 108 -14.68 0.08 12.10
C PHE A 108 -14.80 -1.43 11.87
N LEU A 109 -13.80 -2.18 12.30
CA LEU A 109 -13.77 -3.63 12.14
C LEU A 109 -14.71 -4.32 13.13
N VAL A 110 -14.81 -3.82 14.36
CA VAL A 110 -15.78 -4.31 15.35
C VAL A 110 -17.20 -4.12 14.83
N GLY A 111 -17.53 -2.93 14.31
CA GLY A 111 -18.83 -2.65 13.69
C GLY A 111 -19.15 -3.57 12.52
N ALA A 112 -18.16 -3.85 11.66
CA ALA A 112 -18.33 -4.78 10.54
C ALA A 112 -18.64 -6.21 11.02
N ARG A 113 -17.91 -6.72 12.04
CA ARG A 113 -18.17 -8.05 12.61
C ARG A 113 -19.52 -8.13 13.31
N LEU A 114 -19.88 -7.08 14.06
CA LEU A 114 -21.18 -6.97 14.70
C LEU A 114 -22.29 -6.69 13.68
N GLN A 115 -22.00 -6.31 12.44
CA GLN A 115 -22.97 -5.84 11.44
C GLN A 115 -23.79 -4.63 11.93
N ILE A 116 -23.11 -3.65 12.55
CA ILE A 116 -23.71 -2.39 13.01
C ILE A 116 -23.07 -1.24 12.21
N PRO A 117 -23.83 -0.52 11.39
CA PRO A 117 -23.32 0.64 10.66
C PRO A 117 -22.94 1.75 11.63
N GLU A 118 -21.94 2.57 11.26
CA GLU A 118 -21.45 3.70 12.06
C GLU A 118 -21.04 3.35 13.50
N PHE A 119 -20.75 2.07 13.78
CA PHE A 119 -20.43 1.59 15.14
C PHE A 119 -19.32 2.39 15.81
N LYS A 120 -18.29 2.84 15.08
CA LYS A 120 -17.24 3.70 15.62
C LYS A 120 -17.80 4.94 16.31
N TYR A 121 -18.76 5.61 15.69
CA TYR A 121 -19.41 6.79 16.27
C TYR A 121 -20.14 6.41 17.55
N TYR A 122 -21.02 5.41 17.49
CA TYR A 122 -21.82 4.98 18.64
C TYR A 122 -20.95 4.46 19.79
N ARG A 123 -19.90 3.70 19.50
CA ARG A 123 -18.95 3.18 20.50
C ARG A 123 -18.26 4.30 21.28
N ILE A 124 -17.89 5.39 20.61
CA ILE A 124 -17.31 6.58 21.25
C ILE A 124 -18.35 7.32 22.09
N GLN A 125 -19.60 7.44 21.61
CA GLN A 125 -20.67 8.08 22.40
C GLN A 125 -21.06 7.25 23.62
N ALA A 126 -21.14 5.92 23.47
CA ALA A 126 -21.49 5.01 24.56
C ALA A 126 -20.46 5.09 25.70
N GLU A 127 -19.18 5.26 25.36
CA GLU A 127 -18.15 5.48 26.38
C GLU A 127 -18.34 6.78 27.13
N LYS A 128 -18.66 7.89 26.43
CA LYS A 128 -18.95 9.16 27.10
C LYS A 128 -20.14 9.03 28.05
N VAL A 129 -21.22 8.42 27.59
CA VAL A 129 -22.42 8.18 28.41
C VAL A 129 -22.11 7.27 29.61
N ALA A 130 -21.29 6.23 29.42
CA ALA A 130 -20.86 5.37 30.52
C ALA A 130 -20.04 6.16 31.55
N ARG A 131 -19.13 7.05 31.10
CA ARG A 131 -18.33 7.90 31.98
C ARG A 131 -19.18 8.91 32.74
N GLU A 132 -20.16 9.54 32.08
CA GLU A 132 -21.11 10.45 32.73
C GLU A 132 -21.99 9.76 33.78
N LYS A 133 -22.33 8.48 33.58
CA LYS A 133 -23.05 7.66 34.56
C LYS A 133 -22.16 7.14 35.70
N SER A 134 -20.84 7.23 35.56
CA SER A 134 -19.89 6.71 36.56
C SER A 134 -19.66 7.73 37.67
N ASN A 135 -19.90 7.33 38.92
CA ASN A 135 -19.54 8.13 40.10
C ASN A 135 -18.03 8.04 40.43
N ASN A 136 -17.25 7.27 39.67
CA ASN A 136 -15.91 6.82 40.05
C ASN A 136 -14.83 7.45 39.17
N HIS A 137 -14.51 8.72 39.41
CA HIS A 137 -13.43 9.47 38.73
C HIS A 137 -13.44 9.40 37.19
N ASN A 138 -14.62 9.22 36.58
CA ASN A 138 -14.82 9.00 35.15
C ASN A 138 -14.18 7.74 34.57
N GLU A 139 -13.75 6.77 35.39
CA GLU A 139 -13.27 5.47 34.91
C GLU A 139 -14.44 4.51 34.65
N VAL A 140 -14.32 3.72 33.58
CA VAL A 140 -15.37 2.79 33.10
C VAL A 140 -14.76 1.49 32.58
N THR A 141 -15.50 0.40 32.73
CA THR A 141 -15.14 -0.90 32.15
C THR A 141 -15.71 -1.05 30.74
N LEU A 142 -15.17 -1.99 29.96
CA LEU A 142 -15.76 -2.34 28.66
C LEU A 142 -17.21 -2.82 28.81
N GLU A 143 -17.51 -3.53 29.88
CA GLU A 143 -18.85 -4.02 30.22
C GLU A 143 -19.83 -2.87 30.46
N ASP A 144 -19.40 -1.77 31.11
CA ASP A 144 -20.25 -0.57 31.30
C ASP A 144 -20.56 0.11 29.97
N ILE A 145 -19.55 0.23 29.10
CA ILE A 145 -19.73 0.80 27.75
C ILE A 145 -20.70 -0.06 26.93
N TYR A 146 -20.52 -1.39 26.94
CA TYR A 146 -21.39 -2.29 26.19
C TYR A 146 -22.79 -2.41 26.79
N ARG A 147 -22.98 -2.11 28.09
CA ARG A 147 -24.32 -1.96 28.67
C ARG A 147 -25.09 -0.84 27.98
N VAL A 148 -24.46 0.32 27.76
CA VAL A 148 -25.05 1.44 27.00
C VAL A 148 -25.30 1.05 25.54
N LEU A 149 -24.36 0.36 24.88
CA LEU A 149 -24.56 -0.09 23.50
C LEU A 149 -25.72 -1.09 23.37
N LYS A 150 -25.88 -1.99 24.35
CA LYS A 150 -27.02 -2.92 24.40
C LYS A 150 -28.36 -2.21 24.60
N GLU A 151 -28.40 -1.11 25.34
CA GLU A 151 -29.60 -0.26 25.42
C GLU A 151 -29.99 0.30 24.04
N TRP A 152 -29.02 0.58 23.16
CA TRP A 152 -29.26 1.19 21.84
C TRP A 152 -29.51 0.18 20.72
N PHE A 153 -28.85 -0.98 20.75
CA PHE A 153 -28.83 -1.95 19.64
C PHE A 153 -29.26 -3.37 20.05
N GLY A 154 -29.61 -3.59 21.33
CA GLY A 154 -29.98 -4.89 21.87
C GLY A 154 -28.81 -5.85 22.02
N ASP A 155 -29.12 -7.15 22.12
CA ASP A 155 -28.15 -8.21 22.41
C ASP A 155 -27.12 -8.47 21.30
N LYS A 156 -27.29 -7.81 20.14
CA LYS A 156 -26.33 -7.85 19.04
C LYS A 156 -24.97 -7.25 19.43
N CYS A 157 -24.91 -6.42 20.45
CA CYS A 157 -23.67 -5.83 20.98
C CYS A 157 -22.96 -6.78 21.95
N ASP A 158 -21.99 -7.55 21.44
CA ASP A 158 -21.13 -8.41 22.23
C ASP A 158 -19.72 -7.79 22.43
N CYS A 159 -19.35 -7.53 23.68
CA CYS A 159 -18.05 -6.97 24.03
C CYS A 159 -16.89 -7.92 23.71
N ASN A 160 -17.14 -9.23 23.65
CA ASN A 160 -16.11 -10.21 23.33
C ASN A 160 -15.56 -10.01 21.92
N VAL A 161 -16.35 -9.46 20.99
CA VAL A 161 -15.87 -9.15 19.63
C VAL A 161 -14.79 -8.08 19.67
N GLU A 162 -14.96 -7.01 20.47
CA GLU A 162 -13.93 -5.98 20.64
C GLU A 162 -12.72 -6.52 21.39
N LYS A 163 -12.90 -7.28 22.47
CA LYS A 163 -11.79 -7.93 23.20
C LYS A 163 -10.95 -8.82 22.29
N GLN A 164 -11.62 -9.65 21.49
CA GLN A 164 -10.96 -10.56 20.56
C GLN A 164 -10.20 -9.78 19.48
N MET A 165 -10.79 -8.71 18.92
CA MET A 165 -10.10 -7.90 17.90
C MET A 165 -8.92 -7.13 18.47
N GLU A 166 -9.02 -6.59 19.68
CA GLU A 166 -7.88 -6.00 20.40
C GLU A 166 -6.76 -7.03 20.56
N TYR A 167 -7.09 -8.23 21.04
CA TYR A 167 -6.12 -9.31 21.21
C TYR A 167 -5.49 -9.73 19.88
N GLU A 168 -6.27 -9.93 18.82
CA GLU A 168 -5.81 -10.38 17.50
C GLU A 168 -4.85 -9.37 16.86
N LEU A 169 -5.21 -8.09 16.90
CA LEU A 169 -4.53 -7.04 16.14
C LEU A 169 -3.39 -6.37 16.89
N CYS A 170 -3.38 -6.39 18.23
CA CYS A 170 -2.27 -5.85 19.00
C CYS A 170 -0.97 -6.63 18.74
N TYR A 171 0.14 -5.90 18.60
CA TYR A 171 1.47 -6.46 18.39
C TYR A 171 2.55 -5.68 19.15
N ALA A 172 3.69 -6.33 19.40
CA ALA A 172 4.76 -5.75 20.19
C ALA A 172 5.45 -4.59 19.47
N ASN A 173 5.85 -3.58 20.22
CA ASN A 173 6.85 -2.60 19.82
C ASN A 173 8.27 -3.22 19.96
N PRO A 174 9.00 -3.53 18.87
CA PRO A 174 10.32 -4.16 18.99
C PRO A 174 11.36 -3.28 19.68
N PHE A 175 11.30 -1.95 19.52
CA PHE A 175 12.23 -1.05 20.21
C PHE A 175 12.01 -1.07 21.73
N MET A 176 10.75 -1.12 22.17
CA MET A 176 10.45 -1.27 23.60
C MET A 176 10.74 -2.67 24.14
N GLN A 177 10.73 -3.72 23.31
CA GLN A 177 11.22 -5.04 23.73
C GLN A 177 12.69 -4.99 24.13
N ASP A 178 13.55 -4.30 23.36
CA ASP A 178 14.96 -4.12 23.70
C ASP A 178 15.12 -3.35 25.03
N VAL A 179 14.34 -2.28 25.22
CA VAL A 179 14.35 -1.47 26.46
C VAL A 179 13.86 -2.26 27.68
N PHE A 180 12.77 -3.02 27.53
CA PHE A 180 12.24 -3.90 28.57
C PHE A 180 13.26 -4.98 28.96
N GLN A 181 13.85 -5.63 27.96
CA GLN A 181 14.85 -6.67 28.17
C GLN A 181 16.07 -6.13 28.91
N TYR A 182 16.55 -4.93 28.55
CA TYR A 182 17.63 -4.27 29.28
C TYR A 182 17.28 -3.97 30.74
N ALA A 183 16.07 -3.44 31.01
CA ALA A 183 15.62 -3.19 32.38
C ALA A 183 15.60 -4.48 33.23
N LYS A 184 15.18 -5.59 32.62
CA LYS A 184 15.19 -6.92 33.24
C LYS A 184 16.61 -7.41 33.53
N GLU A 185 17.54 -7.29 32.58
CA GLU A 185 18.95 -7.68 32.75
C GLU A 185 19.65 -6.88 33.87
N LYS A 186 19.20 -5.64 34.11
CA LYS A 186 19.66 -4.80 35.22
C LYS A 186 18.90 -5.04 36.53
N ASN A 187 18.10 -6.10 36.61
CA ASN A 187 17.31 -6.49 37.79
C ASN A 187 16.43 -5.36 38.33
N LYS A 188 15.87 -4.53 37.44
CA LYS A 188 14.94 -3.47 37.84
C LYS A 188 13.57 -4.06 38.13
N LYS A 189 12.84 -3.46 39.08
CA LYS A 189 11.42 -3.76 39.25
C LYS A 189 10.67 -3.16 38.06
N ILE A 190 9.91 -3.99 37.34
CA ILE A 190 9.14 -3.54 36.20
C ILE A 190 7.66 -3.40 36.59
N ILE A 191 7.06 -2.28 36.20
CA ILE A 191 5.62 -2.06 36.33
C ILE A 191 5.02 -1.58 35.00
N PHE A 192 3.78 -1.98 34.74
CA PHE A 192 2.98 -1.47 33.64
C PHE A 192 1.83 -0.63 34.18
N THR A 193 1.54 0.48 33.53
CA THR A 193 0.40 1.35 33.85
C THR A 193 -0.45 1.57 32.60
N SER A 194 -1.76 1.60 32.74
CA SER A 194 -2.65 1.80 31.59
C SER A 194 -3.96 2.48 31.99
N ASP A 195 -4.27 3.59 31.30
CA ASP A 195 -5.57 4.26 31.39
C ASP A 195 -6.52 3.65 30.36
N MET A 196 -7.17 2.52 30.71
CA MET A 196 -7.90 1.69 29.75
C MET A 196 -9.19 1.09 30.33
N TYR A 197 -10.15 0.87 29.44
CA TYR A 197 -11.42 0.21 29.75
C TYR A 197 -11.33 -1.32 29.77
N LEU A 198 -10.22 -1.91 29.32
CA LEU A 198 -9.99 -3.36 29.33
C LEU A 198 -9.60 -3.86 30.72
N SER A 199 -9.90 -5.11 31.04
CA SER A 199 -9.48 -5.72 32.30
C SER A 199 -7.97 -6.00 32.34
N SER A 200 -7.39 -6.11 33.53
CA SER A 200 -6.00 -6.49 33.71
C SER A 200 -5.71 -7.88 33.16
N ASP A 201 -6.67 -8.82 33.22
CA ASP A 201 -6.51 -10.16 32.67
C ASP A 201 -6.46 -10.15 31.13
N ASP A 202 -7.26 -9.32 30.48
CA ASP A 202 -7.21 -9.16 29.02
C ASP A 202 -5.89 -8.50 28.59
N ILE A 203 -5.43 -7.49 29.33
CA ILE A 203 -4.15 -6.81 29.07
C ILE A 203 -2.95 -7.74 29.28
N LYS A 204 -2.93 -8.56 30.35
CA LYS A 204 -1.86 -9.55 30.59
C LYS A 204 -1.70 -10.52 29.42
N LYS A 205 -2.80 -11.04 28.88
CA LYS A 205 -2.77 -11.91 27.68
C LYS A 205 -2.10 -11.21 26.49
N MET A 206 -2.32 -9.89 26.33
CA MET A 206 -1.68 -9.11 25.27
C MET A 206 -0.18 -8.90 25.52
N ILE A 207 0.21 -8.62 26.76
CA ILE A 207 1.63 -8.50 27.19
C ILE A 207 2.38 -9.81 26.90
N GLU A 208 1.80 -10.95 27.29
CA GLU A 208 2.34 -12.29 27.06
C GLU A 208 2.44 -12.61 25.56
N LYS A 209 1.37 -12.37 24.77
CA LYS A 209 1.39 -12.50 23.31
C LYS A 209 2.51 -11.67 22.68
N CYS A 210 2.75 -10.47 23.22
CA CYS A 210 3.79 -9.55 22.79
C CYS A 210 5.18 -9.87 23.38
N LYS A 211 5.34 -11.00 24.07
CA LYS A 211 6.61 -11.54 24.58
C LYS A 211 7.32 -10.65 25.60
N TYR A 212 6.59 -9.80 26.32
CA TYR A 212 7.13 -9.06 27.47
C TYR A 212 7.09 -9.95 28.73
N MET A 213 7.96 -10.96 28.76
CA MET A 213 7.94 -12.04 29.75
C MET A 213 8.79 -11.72 30.99
N GLY A 214 8.26 -12.01 32.18
CA GLY A 214 8.99 -11.92 33.46
C GLY A 214 8.11 -11.40 34.58
N ASP A 215 8.73 -11.12 35.73
CA ASP A 215 8.02 -10.56 36.88
C ASP A 215 7.75 -9.07 36.68
N TYR A 216 6.47 -8.72 36.63
CA TYR A 216 6.00 -7.33 36.59
C TYR A 216 4.73 -7.16 37.43
N GLU A 217 4.43 -5.92 37.80
CA GLU A 217 3.11 -5.56 38.32
C GLU A 217 2.34 -4.72 37.30
N LEU A 218 1.03 -4.94 37.22
CA LEU A 218 0.15 -4.23 36.29
C LEU A 218 -0.85 -3.38 37.07
N PHE A 219 -0.94 -2.10 36.71
CA PHE A 219 -1.90 -1.15 37.27
C PHE A 219 -2.82 -0.63 36.16
N VAL A 220 -4.11 -0.95 36.24
CA VAL A 220 -5.13 -0.55 35.25
C VAL A 220 -6.12 0.41 35.89
N SER A 221 -6.38 1.54 35.22
CA SER A 221 -7.16 2.64 35.78
C SER A 221 -8.59 2.26 36.16
N ASN A 222 -9.28 1.46 35.34
CA ASN A 222 -10.66 1.04 35.58
C ASN A 222 -10.83 0.11 36.80
N GLU A 223 -9.80 -0.66 37.15
CA GLU A 223 -9.81 -1.59 38.29
C GLU A 223 -9.41 -0.88 39.59
N ILE A 224 -8.49 0.09 39.51
CA ILE A 224 -8.00 0.83 40.67
C ILE A 224 -8.90 2.04 40.96
N GLY A 225 -9.61 2.55 39.94
CA GLY A 225 -10.40 3.78 40.01
C GLY A 225 -9.55 5.06 40.02
N LEU A 226 -8.31 4.98 39.55
CA LEU A 226 -7.33 6.07 39.53
C LEU A 226 -6.68 6.17 38.15
N CYS A 227 -6.53 7.37 37.59
CA CYS A 227 -5.99 7.57 36.25
C CYS A 227 -4.65 8.32 36.27
N LYS A 228 -3.86 8.21 35.20
CA LYS A 228 -2.60 8.96 35.04
C LYS A 228 -2.86 10.43 34.75
N ARG A 229 -3.96 10.77 34.07
CA ARG A 229 -4.28 12.12 33.60
C ARG A 229 -4.57 13.13 34.71
N ASP A 230 -5.03 12.70 35.88
CA ASP A 230 -5.20 13.59 37.05
C ASP A 230 -4.08 13.44 38.10
N GLY A 231 -3.13 12.53 37.89
CA GLY A 231 -2.01 12.27 38.80
C GLY A 231 -2.31 11.28 39.94
N SER A 232 -3.55 10.81 40.05
CA SER A 232 -4.00 9.98 41.17
C SER A 232 -3.32 8.60 41.18
N LEU A 233 -3.12 7.99 39.99
CA LEU A 233 -2.44 6.70 39.87
C LEU A 233 -0.96 6.79 40.29
N GLN A 234 -0.27 7.86 39.89
CA GLN A 234 1.13 8.08 40.23
C GLN A 234 1.30 8.25 41.75
N ASN A 235 0.38 8.99 42.39
CA ASN A 235 0.38 9.15 43.85
C ASN A 235 0.17 7.81 44.58
N PHE A 236 -0.72 6.96 44.07
CA PHE A 236 -0.92 5.61 44.60
C PHE A 236 0.34 4.75 44.47
N ILE A 237 1.01 4.78 43.31
CA ILE A 237 2.25 4.05 43.07
C ILE A 237 3.39 4.57 43.96
N ASN A 238 3.53 5.89 44.14
CA ASN A 238 4.52 6.48 45.04
C ASN A 238 4.34 6.02 46.49
N LYS A 239 3.10 5.93 46.98
CA LYS A 239 2.82 5.39 48.32
C LYS A 239 3.21 3.91 48.43
N LYS A 240 2.95 3.12 47.38
CA LYS A 240 3.31 1.69 47.35
C LYS A 240 4.83 1.47 47.32
N TYR A 241 5.56 2.34 46.62
CA TYR A 241 7.00 2.24 46.41
C TYR A 241 7.76 3.41 47.04
N GLU A 242 7.42 3.72 48.30
CA GLU A 242 7.98 4.86 49.01
C GLU A 242 9.52 4.85 49.02
N GLY A 243 10.11 6.01 48.71
CA GLY A 243 11.56 6.20 48.67
C GLY A 243 12.30 5.64 47.45
N LYS A 244 11.59 5.02 46.48
CA LYS A 244 12.20 4.50 45.24
C LYS A 244 12.17 5.53 44.12
N GLN A 245 13.23 5.58 43.30
CA GLN A 245 13.20 6.36 42.07
C GLN A 245 12.52 5.56 40.96
N ILE A 246 11.60 6.23 40.27
CA ILE A 246 10.81 5.65 39.18
C ILE A 246 11.15 6.37 37.88
N LEU A 247 11.46 5.59 36.84
CA LEU A 247 11.48 6.05 35.46
C LEU A 247 10.18 5.63 34.79
N HIS A 248 9.42 6.55 34.23
CA HIS A 248 8.25 6.24 33.42
C HIS A 248 8.48 6.54 31.94
N ILE A 249 8.05 5.62 31.09
CA ILE A 249 8.17 5.67 29.63
C ILE A 249 6.75 5.55 29.05
N GLY A 250 6.29 6.58 28.36
CA GLY A 250 4.93 6.63 27.79
C GLY A 250 4.77 7.67 26.68
N ASP A 251 3.65 7.62 25.97
CA ASP A 251 3.39 8.43 24.77
C ASP A 251 2.49 9.66 25.02
N ASP A 252 1.61 9.62 26.02
CA ASP A 252 0.70 10.73 26.34
C ASP A 252 1.46 11.83 27.10
N TYR A 253 1.54 13.01 26.48
CA TYR A 253 2.33 14.10 27.04
C TYR A 253 1.79 14.61 28.39
N GLU A 254 0.47 14.66 28.57
CA GLU A 254 -0.11 15.19 29.81
C GLU A 254 -0.08 14.12 30.92
N ALA A 255 -0.57 12.92 30.60
CA ALA A 255 -0.73 11.83 31.55
C ALA A 255 0.63 11.24 31.99
N ASP A 256 1.54 11.00 31.05
CA ASP A 256 2.79 10.29 31.35
C ASP A 256 3.91 11.26 31.72
N ILE A 257 4.00 12.39 31.02
CA ILE A 257 5.16 13.29 31.13
C ILE A 257 4.92 14.40 32.14
N VAL A 258 3.85 15.18 31.97
CA VAL A 258 3.53 16.30 32.88
C VAL A 258 3.22 15.77 34.27
N ASN A 259 2.30 14.82 34.40
CA ASN A 259 1.93 14.29 35.72
C ASN A 259 2.99 13.36 36.32
N GLY A 260 3.73 12.61 35.50
CA GLY A 260 4.90 11.85 35.97
C GLY A 260 5.94 12.77 36.63
N LYS A 261 6.25 13.92 36.02
CA LYS A 261 7.15 14.93 36.61
C LYS A 261 6.58 15.55 37.89
N LYS A 262 5.27 15.86 37.94
CA LYS A 262 4.62 16.36 39.17
C LYS A 262 4.74 15.35 40.31
N ALA A 263 4.68 14.05 40.00
CA ALA A 263 4.91 12.95 40.94
C ALA A 263 6.41 12.67 41.21
N GLN A 264 7.32 13.53 40.75
CA GLN A 264 8.77 13.43 40.91
C GLN A 264 9.41 12.21 40.24
N TRP A 265 8.78 11.65 39.20
CA TRP A 265 9.37 10.59 38.40
C TRP A 265 10.34 11.16 37.36
N LYS A 266 11.35 10.36 37.02
CA LYS A 266 12.07 10.55 35.76
C LYS A 266 11.12 10.12 34.63
N VAL A 267 11.12 10.84 33.52
CA VAL A 267 10.20 10.54 32.41
C VAL A 267 10.91 10.55 31.06
N ILE A 268 10.53 9.62 30.20
CA ILE A 268 10.88 9.64 28.78
C ILE A 268 9.59 9.72 27.97
N HIS A 269 9.49 10.77 27.15
CA HIS A 269 8.40 10.88 26.19
C HIS A 269 8.69 10.02 24.96
N TYR A 270 8.02 8.86 24.90
CA TYR A 270 8.02 8.01 23.75
C TYR A 270 6.95 8.48 22.77
N LYS A 271 7.30 9.46 21.92
CA LYS A 271 6.31 10.07 21.02
C LYS A 271 5.69 9.02 20.10
N ASN A 272 4.36 8.91 20.13
CA ASN A 272 3.58 8.09 19.20
C ASN A 272 4.02 8.37 17.75
N VAL A 273 4.35 7.29 17.03
CA VAL A 273 4.85 7.34 15.65
C VAL A 273 3.74 7.63 14.65
N ASN A 274 2.49 7.35 15.00
CA ASN A 274 1.33 7.66 14.19
C ASN A 274 1.12 9.18 14.14
N GLY A 275 0.66 9.69 12.99
CA GLY A 275 0.62 11.12 12.70
C GLY A 275 1.96 11.83 12.50
N ILE A 276 3.12 11.22 12.83
CA ILE A 276 4.43 11.79 12.52
C ILE A 276 4.61 11.81 11.00
N ASN A 277 5.02 12.96 10.46
CA ASN A 277 5.41 13.08 9.07
C ASN A 277 4.28 12.68 8.08
N ASN A 278 3.00 12.89 8.44
CA ASN A 278 1.85 12.71 7.55
C ASN A 278 1.98 13.40 6.18
N GLN A 279 2.83 14.41 6.07
CA GLN A 279 3.20 15.05 4.80
C GLN A 279 3.77 14.09 3.73
N TYR A 280 4.37 12.95 4.11
CA TYR A 280 4.89 11.94 3.18
C TYR A 280 3.86 10.87 2.79
N ARG A 281 2.65 10.90 3.36
CA ARG A 281 1.59 9.93 3.06
C ARG A 281 0.70 10.47 1.93
N PRO A 282 0.12 9.59 1.09
CA PRO A 282 -0.75 10.04 0.01
C PRO A 282 -1.92 10.89 0.50
N TYR A 283 -2.16 12.00 -0.18
CA TYR A 283 -3.33 12.83 0.06
C TYR A 283 -4.57 12.09 -0.46
N TYR A 284 -5.67 12.08 0.30
CA TYR A 284 -6.94 11.37 0.01
C TYR A 284 -7.00 9.85 0.26
N MET A 285 -6.09 9.27 1.06
CA MET A 285 -6.33 7.95 1.67
C MET A 285 -7.07 8.13 3.00
N ASP A 286 -8.39 8.31 2.92
CA ASP A 286 -9.28 8.45 4.08
C ASP A 286 -9.87 7.08 4.51
N GLY A 287 -10.33 7.00 5.76
CA GLY A 287 -10.96 5.80 6.32
C GLY A 287 -9.98 4.72 6.79
N VAL A 288 -10.51 3.53 7.07
CA VAL A 288 -9.77 2.43 7.73
C VAL A 288 -8.56 1.95 6.93
N VAL A 289 -8.64 1.92 5.60
CA VAL A 289 -7.53 1.49 4.74
C VAL A 289 -6.36 2.48 4.82
N GLY A 290 -6.66 3.78 4.76
CA GLY A 290 -5.64 4.83 4.93
C GLY A 290 -5.01 4.81 6.32
N SER A 291 -5.81 4.54 7.35
CA SER A 291 -5.34 4.36 8.72
C SER A 291 -4.37 3.18 8.87
N ILE A 292 -4.75 2.01 8.34
CA ILE A 292 -3.89 0.81 8.36
C ILE A 292 -2.59 1.05 7.60
N TYR A 293 -2.68 1.64 6.39
CA TYR A 293 -1.52 2.00 5.59
C TYR A 293 -0.53 2.88 6.37
N LYS A 294 -1.03 3.97 6.95
CA LYS A 294 -0.21 4.91 7.72
C LYS A 294 0.44 4.22 8.91
N ALA A 295 -0.31 3.41 9.65
CA ALA A 295 0.20 2.70 10.82
C ALA A 295 1.34 1.73 10.48
N ILE A 296 1.17 0.93 9.42
CA ILE A 296 2.19 -0.02 8.95
C ILE A 296 3.47 0.74 8.57
N VAL A 297 3.34 1.80 7.75
CA VAL A 297 4.50 2.57 7.29
C VAL A 297 5.18 3.30 8.45
N ASN A 298 4.41 4.02 9.27
CA ASN A 298 4.92 4.82 10.37
C ASN A 298 5.62 3.95 11.40
N THR A 299 4.99 2.85 11.81
CA THR A 299 5.59 1.94 12.79
C THR A 299 6.84 1.30 12.23
N TYR A 300 6.85 0.86 10.95
CA TYR A 300 8.03 0.23 10.37
C TYR A 300 9.23 1.20 10.25
N PHE A 301 9.00 2.44 9.84
CA PHE A 301 10.06 3.42 9.63
C PHE A 301 10.54 4.10 10.90
N TYR A 302 9.64 4.39 11.84
CA TYR A 302 9.94 5.23 12.99
C TYR A 302 10.16 4.46 14.27
N ASN A 303 9.90 3.16 14.31
CA ASN A 303 10.08 2.35 15.50
C ASN A 303 11.39 1.52 15.49
N SER A 304 12.39 1.97 14.74
CA SER A 304 13.71 1.33 14.72
C SER A 304 14.80 2.38 14.63
N SER A 305 16.03 2.02 14.98
CA SER A 305 17.21 2.85 14.73
C SER A 305 17.70 2.79 13.28
N LYS A 306 17.05 2.01 12.40
CA LYS A 306 17.52 1.74 11.02
C LYS A 306 17.15 2.83 10.02
N ASN A 307 18.12 3.33 9.27
CA ASN A 307 17.85 4.21 8.12
C ASN A 307 17.71 3.37 6.85
N TYR A 308 16.80 3.77 5.97
CA TYR A 308 16.54 3.07 4.72
C TYR A 308 16.94 3.92 3.51
N SER A 309 17.26 3.25 2.40
CA SER A 309 17.51 3.94 1.14
C SER A 309 16.21 4.44 0.52
N LEU A 310 16.28 5.43 -0.37
CA LEU A 310 15.11 5.96 -1.07
C LEU A 310 14.37 4.85 -1.85
N ALA A 311 15.14 3.97 -2.51
CA ALA A 311 14.57 2.85 -3.25
C ALA A 311 13.81 1.88 -2.32
N TYR A 312 14.34 1.63 -1.13
CA TYR A 312 13.67 0.78 -0.14
C TYR A 312 12.39 1.43 0.38
N GLU A 313 12.44 2.71 0.74
CA GLU A 313 11.24 3.42 1.24
C GLU A 313 10.15 3.45 0.18
N TYR A 314 10.49 3.77 -1.07
CA TYR A 314 9.55 3.75 -2.18
C TYR A 314 8.96 2.35 -2.42
N GLY A 315 9.81 1.32 -2.37
CA GLY A 315 9.39 -0.08 -2.41
C GLY A 315 8.40 -0.40 -1.27
N PHE A 316 8.69 -0.06 -0.03
CA PHE A 316 7.83 -0.40 1.10
C PHE A 316 6.51 0.38 1.11
N THR A 317 6.55 1.67 0.78
CA THR A 317 5.39 2.58 0.86
C THR A 317 4.45 2.53 -0.33
N CYS A 318 4.92 2.07 -1.50
CA CYS A 318 4.14 2.05 -2.73
C CYS A 318 4.19 0.67 -3.38
N GLY A 319 5.37 0.27 -3.88
CA GLY A 319 5.51 -0.89 -4.75
C GLY A 319 5.13 -2.21 -4.08
N GLY A 320 5.58 -2.43 -2.85
CA GLY A 320 5.39 -3.66 -2.09
C GLY A 320 3.93 -3.88 -1.73
N ILE A 321 3.22 -2.85 -1.28
CA ILE A 321 1.78 -2.92 -0.97
C ILE A 321 0.98 -3.21 -2.23
N MET A 322 1.33 -2.55 -3.33
CA MET A 322 0.70 -2.76 -4.62
C MET A 322 0.91 -4.18 -5.16
N ILE A 323 2.15 -4.68 -5.16
CA ILE A 323 2.46 -6.04 -5.62
C ILE A 323 1.85 -7.09 -4.70
N TRP A 324 1.82 -6.85 -3.39
CA TRP A 324 1.13 -7.72 -2.43
C TRP A 324 -0.36 -7.81 -2.73
N ALA A 325 -1.03 -6.68 -2.93
CA ALA A 325 -2.45 -6.63 -3.28
C ALA A 325 -2.72 -7.32 -4.63
N PHE A 326 -1.85 -7.11 -5.63
CA PHE A 326 -1.91 -7.81 -6.91
C PHE A 326 -1.78 -9.33 -6.74
N CYS A 327 -0.83 -9.81 -5.92
CA CYS A 327 -0.65 -11.25 -5.69
C CYS A 327 -1.86 -11.87 -4.98
N GLN A 328 -2.47 -11.15 -4.02
CA GLN A 328 -3.72 -11.61 -3.38
C GLN A 328 -4.85 -11.73 -4.41
N TRP A 329 -5.05 -10.70 -5.23
CA TRP A 329 -6.05 -10.72 -6.30
C TRP A 329 -5.79 -11.83 -7.31
N LEU A 330 -4.54 -12.01 -7.73
CA LEU A 330 -4.12 -13.08 -8.65
C LEU A 330 -4.40 -14.46 -8.05
N ASN A 331 -4.15 -14.64 -6.75
CA ASN A 331 -4.44 -15.90 -6.07
C ASN A 331 -5.94 -16.22 -6.06
N GLU A 332 -6.79 -15.24 -5.75
CA GLU A 332 -8.24 -15.41 -5.79
C GLU A 332 -8.76 -15.63 -7.21
N LEU A 333 -8.17 -14.94 -8.19
CA LEU A 333 -8.43 -15.16 -9.60
C LEU A 333 -8.10 -16.62 -9.99
N CYS A 334 -6.95 -17.13 -9.55
CA CYS A 334 -6.52 -18.49 -9.84
C CYS A 334 -7.48 -19.55 -9.28
N LYS A 335 -7.95 -19.35 -8.04
CA LYS A 335 -8.95 -20.23 -7.41
C LYS A 335 -10.29 -20.18 -8.14
N THR A 336 -10.79 -18.97 -8.43
CA THR A 336 -12.11 -18.77 -9.06
C THR A 336 -12.14 -19.35 -10.47
N GLU A 337 -11.08 -19.12 -11.24
CA GLU A 337 -10.98 -19.54 -12.63
C GLU A 337 -10.45 -20.97 -12.81
N LYS A 338 -10.02 -21.62 -11.72
CA LYS A 338 -9.40 -22.96 -11.72
C LYS A 338 -8.16 -23.00 -12.62
N ILE A 339 -7.22 -22.10 -12.36
CA ILE A 339 -5.96 -22.00 -13.10
C ILE A 339 -4.99 -23.12 -12.65
N ASP A 340 -4.41 -23.85 -13.60
CA ASP A 340 -3.46 -24.94 -13.35
C ASP A 340 -2.01 -24.46 -13.27
N ARG A 341 -1.71 -23.33 -13.92
CA ARG A 341 -0.37 -22.75 -14.01
C ARG A 341 -0.44 -21.25 -14.22
N ILE A 342 0.42 -20.53 -13.51
CA ILE A 342 0.70 -19.12 -13.76
C ILE A 342 2.06 -19.01 -14.46
N LEU A 343 2.13 -18.25 -15.54
CA LEU A 343 3.35 -17.91 -16.24
C LEU A 343 3.65 -16.43 -16.04
N PHE A 344 4.70 -16.12 -15.29
CA PHE A 344 5.19 -14.76 -15.13
C PHE A 344 6.18 -14.44 -16.24
N VAL A 345 5.83 -13.51 -17.14
CA VAL A 345 6.71 -13.15 -18.25
C VAL A 345 7.93 -12.36 -17.79
N ALA A 346 8.93 -12.22 -18.66
CA ALA A 346 10.24 -11.67 -18.31
C ALA A 346 10.18 -10.19 -17.87
N ARG A 347 11.32 -9.67 -17.39
CA ARG A 347 11.49 -8.34 -16.76
C ARG A 347 10.87 -8.29 -15.36
N ASP A 348 9.91 -7.41 -15.11
CA ASP A 348 9.41 -7.14 -13.76
C ASP A 348 8.58 -8.31 -13.20
N GLY A 349 8.09 -9.21 -14.08
CA GLY A 349 7.41 -10.45 -13.68
C GLY A 349 8.27 -11.39 -12.84
N LYS A 350 9.61 -11.28 -12.90
CA LYS A 350 10.51 -12.06 -12.02
C LYS A 350 10.25 -11.75 -10.54
N MET A 351 10.24 -10.47 -10.19
CA MET A 351 10.00 -10.05 -8.80
C MET A 351 8.61 -10.49 -8.33
N ILE A 352 7.60 -10.36 -9.19
CA ILE A 352 6.24 -10.80 -8.87
C ILE A 352 6.20 -12.32 -8.65
N SER A 353 6.88 -13.10 -9.48
CA SER A 353 6.96 -14.56 -9.33
C SER A 353 7.62 -14.99 -8.02
N GLU A 354 8.71 -14.32 -7.63
CA GLU A 354 9.43 -14.60 -6.38
C GLU A 354 8.57 -14.28 -5.16
N ILE A 355 7.80 -13.19 -5.21
CA ILE A 355 6.86 -12.83 -4.14
C ILE A 355 5.70 -13.81 -4.10
N TYR A 356 5.09 -14.11 -5.25
CA TYR A 356 3.94 -15.01 -5.32
C TYR A 356 4.29 -16.41 -4.79
N ASN A 357 5.36 -17.01 -5.32
CA ASN A 357 5.79 -18.37 -4.94
C ASN A 357 6.27 -18.45 -3.48
N LYS A 358 6.63 -17.33 -2.86
CA LYS A 358 7.03 -17.29 -1.44
C LYS A 358 5.84 -17.28 -0.48
N TYR A 359 4.71 -16.69 -0.87
CA TYR A 359 3.61 -16.38 0.05
C TYR A 359 2.27 -17.02 -0.33
N PHE A 360 2.16 -17.60 -1.52
CA PHE A 360 0.95 -18.25 -2.05
C PHE A 360 1.29 -19.65 -2.56
N ASP A 361 0.26 -20.45 -2.82
CA ASP A 361 0.42 -21.84 -3.26
C ASP A 361 1.24 -21.94 -4.56
N ASP A 362 2.11 -22.96 -4.64
CA ASP A 362 3.09 -23.11 -5.72
C ASP A 362 2.43 -23.53 -7.05
N VAL A 363 1.92 -22.54 -7.77
CA VAL A 363 1.41 -22.70 -9.15
C VAL A 363 2.12 -21.81 -10.18
N GLY A 364 3.15 -21.08 -9.77
CA GLY A 364 3.81 -20.04 -10.55
C GLY A 364 5.14 -20.44 -11.17
N GLU A 365 5.31 -20.16 -12.46
CA GLU A 365 6.56 -20.36 -13.18
C GLU A 365 7.00 -19.06 -13.87
N TYR A 366 8.26 -18.69 -13.70
CA TYR A 366 8.86 -17.58 -14.42
C TYR A 366 9.37 -18.04 -15.79
N ILE A 367 9.01 -17.30 -16.84
CA ILE A 367 9.45 -17.60 -18.20
C ILE A 367 10.23 -16.43 -18.84
N TRP A 368 11.24 -16.78 -19.65
CA TRP A 368 12.10 -15.87 -20.40
C TRP A 368 11.39 -15.40 -21.67
N PHE A 369 10.19 -14.86 -21.50
CA PHE A 369 9.35 -14.37 -22.58
C PHE A 369 9.24 -12.85 -22.50
N SER A 370 9.99 -12.14 -23.34
CA SER A 370 9.97 -10.68 -23.40
C SER A 370 9.17 -10.21 -24.61
N ARG A 371 8.62 -8.99 -24.55
CA ARG A 371 7.89 -8.35 -25.68
C ARG A 371 8.67 -8.40 -27.00
N THR A 372 9.94 -8.00 -27.00
CA THR A 372 10.76 -7.95 -28.22
C THR A 372 11.06 -9.34 -28.77
N SER A 373 11.21 -10.33 -27.89
CA SER A 373 11.40 -11.72 -28.31
C SER A 373 10.10 -12.27 -28.90
N SER A 374 8.96 -12.06 -28.24
CA SER A 374 7.67 -12.63 -28.62
C SER A 374 7.11 -12.09 -29.93
N GLU A 375 7.32 -10.80 -30.22
CA GLU A 375 6.95 -10.19 -31.51
C GLU A 375 7.64 -10.86 -32.70
N LYS A 376 8.87 -11.37 -32.53
CA LYS A 376 9.59 -12.13 -33.56
C LYS A 376 9.00 -13.52 -33.74
N LEU A 377 8.52 -14.14 -32.66
CA LEU A 377 7.94 -15.48 -32.72
C LEU A 377 6.58 -15.49 -33.42
N VAL A 378 5.81 -14.39 -33.43
CA VAL A 378 4.49 -14.33 -34.11
C VAL A 378 4.54 -13.67 -35.49
N ILE A 379 5.74 -13.37 -36.00
CA ILE A 379 5.92 -12.49 -37.16
C ILE A 379 5.29 -13.04 -38.45
N ASN A 380 5.19 -14.35 -38.60
CA ASN A 380 4.57 -14.99 -39.76
C ASN A 380 3.11 -14.53 -39.93
N ASP A 381 2.39 -14.49 -38.81
CA ASP A 381 0.96 -14.15 -38.79
C ASP A 381 0.77 -12.63 -38.65
N TRP A 382 1.63 -11.95 -37.87
CA TRP A 382 1.46 -10.54 -37.48
C TRP A 382 2.64 -9.65 -37.89
N PHE A 383 3.08 -9.77 -39.14
CA PHE A 383 4.18 -8.98 -39.70
C PHE A 383 3.99 -7.45 -39.54
N GLU A 384 2.78 -6.94 -39.79
CA GLU A 384 2.49 -5.51 -39.64
C GLU A 384 2.57 -5.06 -38.18
N ASP A 385 2.20 -5.91 -37.22
CA ASP A 385 2.34 -5.59 -35.81
C ASP A 385 3.82 -5.52 -35.42
N TYR A 386 4.65 -6.46 -35.88
CA TYR A 386 6.10 -6.40 -35.72
C TYR A 386 6.68 -5.08 -36.26
N VAL A 387 6.28 -4.67 -37.47
CA VAL A 387 6.72 -3.39 -38.08
C VAL A 387 6.26 -2.20 -37.23
N ASN A 388 5.00 -2.17 -36.80
CA ASN A 388 4.50 -1.05 -36.01
C ASN A 388 5.14 -0.95 -34.61
N GLN A 389 5.40 -2.08 -33.95
CA GLN A 389 5.91 -2.10 -32.58
C GLN A 389 7.44 -1.95 -32.48
N ASN A 390 8.19 -2.41 -33.49
CA ASN A 390 9.67 -2.43 -33.46
C ASN A 390 10.32 -1.47 -34.45
N VAL A 391 9.65 -1.14 -35.56
CA VAL A 391 10.25 -0.30 -36.60
C VAL A 391 9.75 1.14 -36.49
N LYS A 392 8.45 1.35 -36.36
CA LYS A 392 7.87 2.72 -36.36
C LYS A 392 8.43 3.59 -35.23
N SER A 393 8.60 3.03 -34.03
CA SER A 393 9.16 3.76 -32.88
C SER A 393 10.63 4.15 -33.08
N GLU A 394 11.35 3.48 -33.99
CA GLU A 394 12.76 3.71 -34.23
C GLU A 394 13.05 4.87 -35.20
N PHE A 395 12.01 5.42 -35.84
CA PHE A 395 12.05 6.63 -36.66
C PHE A 395 11.62 7.88 -35.86
N CYS A 396 11.94 7.93 -34.56
CA CYS A 396 11.71 9.09 -33.70
C CYS A 396 12.82 10.15 -33.83
N VAL A 397 12.55 11.35 -33.30
CA VAL A 397 13.46 12.51 -33.40
C VAL A 397 14.80 12.24 -32.73
N GLU A 398 14.81 11.51 -31.62
CA GLU A 398 16.00 11.20 -30.85
C GLU A 398 16.99 10.31 -31.62
N LYS A 399 16.47 9.42 -32.46
CA LYS A 399 17.27 8.44 -33.23
C LYS A 399 17.43 8.82 -34.70
N GLN A 400 16.97 10.01 -35.09
CA GLN A 400 16.83 10.43 -36.48
C GLN A 400 18.17 10.42 -37.26
N ASN A 401 19.29 10.64 -36.55
CA ASN A 401 20.63 10.68 -37.13
C ASN A 401 21.39 9.35 -37.05
N GLU A 402 20.82 8.32 -36.39
CA GLU A 402 21.44 7.00 -36.36
C GLU A 402 21.40 6.36 -37.76
N PRO A 403 22.43 5.58 -38.13
CA PRO A 403 22.50 4.95 -39.44
C PRO A 403 21.50 3.78 -39.56
N ILE A 404 21.03 3.51 -40.78
CA ILE A 404 20.13 2.37 -41.07
C ILE A 404 20.76 1.02 -40.73
N CYS A 405 22.07 0.86 -40.91
CA CYS A 405 22.74 -0.38 -40.50
C CYS A 405 22.65 -0.66 -38.99
N GLY A 406 22.57 0.39 -38.16
CA GLY A 406 22.34 0.28 -36.72
C GLY A 406 20.93 -0.21 -36.41
N LEU A 407 19.93 0.26 -37.17
CA LEU A 407 18.54 -0.21 -37.06
C LEU A 407 18.42 -1.69 -37.44
N LEU A 408 19.01 -2.11 -38.56
CA LEU A 408 19.03 -3.53 -38.96
C LEU A 408 19.64 -4.41 -37.87
N LYS A 409 20.77 -3.98 -37.30
CA LYS A 409 21.42 -4.71 -36.21
C LYS A 409 20.54 -4.82 -34.97
N PHE A 410 19.88 -3.74 -34.58
CA PHE A 410 18.95 -3.73 -33.47
C PHE A 410 17.77 -4.70 -33.69
N LEU A 411 17.22 -4.74 -34.90
CA LEU A 411 16.11 -5.62 -35.26
C LEU A 411 16.55 -7.10 -35.42
N GLY A 412 17.85 -7.35 -35.62
CA GLY A 412 18.40 -8.67 -35.95
C GLY A 412 18.29 -9.00 -37.45
N LEU A 413 18.33 -7.98 -38.30
CA LEU A 413 18.14 -8.05 -39.75
C LEU A 413 19.42 -7.71 -40.53
N ASP A 414 20.60 -7.96 -39.95
CA ASP A 414 21.90 -7.67 -40.59
C ASP A 414 22.07 -8.37 -41.95
N PHE A 415 21.40 -9.51 -42.17
CA PHE A 415 21.44 -10.25 -43.44
C PHE A 415 20.82 -9.48 -44.61
N LEU A 416 20.03 -8.44 -44.35
CA LEU A 416 19.42 -7.59 -45.37
C LEU A 416 20.33 -6.42 -45.82
N LYS A 417 21.55 -6.30 -45.29
CA LYS A 417 22.47 -5.23 -45.66
C LYS A 417 22.80 -5.23 -47.15
N ASP A 418 23.08 -6.40 -47.71
CA ASP A 418 23.44 -6.52 -49.12
C ASP A 418 22.26 -6.18 -50.03
N VAL A 419 21.04 -6.50 -49.61
CA VAL A 419 19.80 -6.13 -50.33
C VAL A 419 19.61 -4.61 -50.34
N LEU A 420 19.82 -3.93 -49.22
CA LEU A 420 19.77 -2.45 -49.18
C LEU A 420 20.80 -1.82 -50.12
N ILE A 421 22.02 -2.37 -50.16
CA ILE A 421 23.08 -1.89 -51.07
C ILE A 421 22.65 -2.08 -52.53
N GLN A 422 22.06 -3.22 -52.87
CA GLN A 422 21.54 -3.51 -54.22
C GLN A 422 20.41 -2.56 -54.62
N GLU A 423 19.58 -2.11 -53.68
CA GLU A 423 18.56 -1.07 -53.88
C GLU A 423 19.11 0.37 -53.89
N GLY A 424 20.43 0.54 -53.82
CA GLY A 424 21.11 1.84 -53.84
C GLY A 424 20.98 2.63 -52.54
N ILE A 425 20.69 1.97 -51.41
CA ILE A 425 20.62 2.60 -50.09
C ILE A 425 21.95 2.39 -49.36
N GLU A 426 22.64 3.49 -49.05
CA GLU A 426 23.88 3.44 -48.29
C GLU A 426 23.63 3.02 -46.84
N LEU A 427 24.42 2.08 -46.33
CA LEU A 427 24.28 1.56 -44.96
C LEU A 427 24.46 2.63 -43.86
N SER A 428 25.27 3.65 -44.15
CA SER A 428 25.54 4.80 -43.26
C SER A 428 24.42 5.84 -43.28
N LEU A 429 23.44 5.72 -44.20
CA LEU A 429 22.39 6.71 -44.39
C LEU A 429 21.61 6.91 -43.09
N PRO A 430 21.46 8.17 -42.62
CA PRO A 430 20.65 8.45 -41.43
C PRO A 430 19.19 8.05 -41.61
N ARG A 431 18.56 7.51 -40.55
CA ARG A 431 17.15 7.09 -40.54
C ARG A 431 16.21 8.16 -41.09
N CYS A 432 16.43 9.43 -40.74
CA CYS A 432 15.60 10.55 -41.19
C CYS A 432 15.64 10.77 -42.71
N LYS A 433 16.76 10.43 -43.37
CA LYS A 433 16.92 10.59 -44.82
C LYS A 433 16.25 9.48 -45.61
N LEU A 434 16.23 8.26 -45.07
CA LEU A 434 15.46 7.17 -45.68
C LEU A 434 13.95 7.35 -45.42
N GLY A 435 13.59 7.63 -44.17
CA GLY A 435 12.21 7.80 -43.72
C GLY A 435 11.49 6.48 -43.45
N TYR A 436 10.55 6.51 -42.49
CA TYR A 436 9.79 5.33 -42.06
C TYR A 436 9.03 4.66 -43.21
N LYS A 437 8.38 5.45 -44.08
CA LYS A 437 7.56 4.92 -45.17
C LYS A 437 8.39 4.04 -46.12
N ARG A 438 9.55 4.53 -46.55
CA ARG A 438 10.45 3.81 -47.47
C ARG A 438 11.06 2.58 -46.80
N PHE A 439 11.46 2.67 -45.53
CA PHE A 439 11.95 1.50 -44.82
C PHE A 439 10.85 0.45 -44.56
N ARG A 440 9.60 0.87 -44.34
CA ARG A 440 8.45 -0.04 -44.28
C ARG A 440 8.23 -0.74 -45.62
N GLU A 441 8.27 -0.03 -46.74
CA GLU A 441 8.18 -0.63 -48.08
C GLU A 441 9.28 -1.68 -48.30
N PHE A 442 10.53 -1.36 -47.93
CA PHE A 442 11.65 -2.29 -47.94
C PHE A 442 11.39 -3.56 -47.11
N MET A 443 10.87 -3.40 -45.88
CA MET A 443 10.50 -4.55 -45.03
C MET A 443 9.45 -5.44 -45.69
N TYR A 444 8.47 -4.86 -46.39
CA TYR A 444 7.42 -5.61 -47.08
C TYR A 444 7.92 -6.33 -48.33
N GLN A 445 8.83 -5.70 -49.09
CA GLN A 445 9.48 -6.33 -50.25
C GLN A 445 10.31 -7.55 -49.83
N ASN A 446 10.88 -7.50 -48.63
CA ASN A 446 11.71 -8.57 -48.07
C ASN A 446 10.98 -9.41 -47.01
N LYS A 447 9.64 -9.37 -46.99
CA LYS A 447 8.83 -10.01 -45.94
C LYS A 447 9.14 -11.49 -45.80
N GLU A 448 9.23 -12.23 -46.91
CA GLU A 448 9.47 -13.67 -46.91
C GLU A 448 10.81 -14.02 -46.22
N HIS A 449 11.89 -13.32 -46.60
CA HIS A 449 13.21 -13.50 -45.98
C HIS A 449 13.24 -13.13 -44.50
N VAL A 450 12.52 -12.06 -44.11
CA VAL A 450 12.39 -11.65 -42.70
C VAL A 450 11.63 -12.70 -41.89
N VAL A 451 10.51 -13.20 -42.42
CA VAL A 451 9.71 -14.24 -41.77
C VAL A 451 10.52 -15.53 -41.64
N GLU A 452 11.15 -15.99 -42.72
CA GLU A 452 11.99 -17.19 -42.73
C GLU A 452 13.09 -17.14 -41.66
N ARG A 453 13.77 -15.99 -41.51
CA ARG A 453 14.80 -15.80 -40.48
C ARG A 453 14.29 -16.08 -39.07
N PHE A 454 13.05 -15.70 -38.78
CA PHE A 454 12.46 -15.80 -37.44
C PHE A 454 11.60 -17.06 -37.23
N LEU A 455 11.22 -17.78 -38.29
CA LEU A 455 10.60 -19.11 -38.16
C LEU A 455 11.54 -20.09 -37.45
N GLU A 456 12.84 -20.03 -37.73
CA GLU A 456 13.85 -20.81 -36.99
C GLU A 456 13.81 -20.50 -35.48
N ALA A 457 13.65 -19.21 -35.12
CA ALA A 457 13.53 -18.80 -33.72
C ALA A 457 12.20 -19.24 -33.08
N GLN A 458 11.11 -19.25 -33.85
CA GLN A 458 9.81 -19.76 -33.43
C GLN A 458 9.89 -21.25 -33.08
N GLU A 459 10.45 -22.08 -33.97
CA GLU A 459 10.60 -23.52 -33.73
C GLU A 459 11.49 -23.80 -32.53
N ASN A 460 12.64 -23.12 -32.39
CA ASN A 460 13.51 -23.28 -31.21
C ASN A 460 12.82 -22.85 -29.90
N GLY A 461 11.93 -21.85 -29.97
CA GLY A 461 11.15 -21.39 -28.82
C GLY A 461 10.00 -22.32 -28.43
N LYS A 462 9.54 -23.19 -29.34
CA LYS A 462 8.39 -24.07 -29.14
C LYS A 462 8.58 -25.02 -27.98
N ASP A 463 9.67 -25.78 -27.96
CA ASP A 463 9.92 -26.77 -26.90
C ASP A 463 9.98 -26.12 -25.52
N TYR A 464 10.59 -24.94 -25.43
CA TYR A 464 10.66 -24.16 -24.21
C TYR A 464 9.26 -23.75 -23.70
N LEU A 465 8.41 -23.23 -24.58
CA LEU A 465 7.06 -22.77 -24.23
C LEU A 465 6.08 -23.92 -24.00
N VAL A 466 6.16 -24.99 -24.77
CA VAL A 466 5.31 -26.18 -24.59
C VAL A 466 5.63 -26.86 -23.27
N LYS A 467 6.91 -26.93 -22.89
CA LYS A 467 7.34 -27.51 -21.62
C LYS A 467 6.76 -26.78 -20.41
N SER A 468 6.70 -25.44 -20.43
CA SER A 468 6.17 -24.65 -19.29
C SER A 468 4.66 -24.80 -19.08
N VAL A 469 3.95 -25.33 -20.08
CA VAL A 469 2.50 -25.60 -20.01
C VAL A 469 2.15 -27.09 -20.07
N TYR A 470 3.15 -27.97 -19.97
CA TYR A 470 2.94 -29.41 -20.12
C TYR A 470 1.96 -29.96 -19.06
N GLY A 471 0.95 -30.70 -19.53
CA GLY A 471 -0.07 -31.30 -18.68
C GLY A 471 -1.06 -30.30 -18.05
N LYS A 472 -1.06 -29.05 -18.50
CA LYS A 472 -1.97 -27.98 -18.01
C LYS A 472 -3.11 -27.79 -19.00
N ARG A 473 -4.30 -27.49 -18.49
CA ARG A 473 -5.51 -27.20 -19.31
C ARG A 473 -5.83 -25.72 -19.32
N LYS A 474 -5.60 -25.02 -18.22
CA LYS A 474 -5.84 -23.59 -18.10
C LYS A 474 -4.64 -22.86 -17.50
N VAL A 475 -4.09 -21.92 -18.24
CA VAL A 475 -2.87 -21.19 -17.89
C VAL A 475 -3.19 -19.70 -17.79
N CYS A 476 -2.70 -19.06 -16.72
CA CYS A 476 -2.75 -17.60 -16.56
C CYS A 476 -1.39 -17.00 -16.89
N VAL A 477 -1.34 -16.04 -17.79
CA VAL A 477 -0.13 -15.30 -18.14
C VAL A 477 -0.16 -13.95 -17.43
N VAL A 478 0.85 -13.69 -16.61
CA VAL A 478 1.00 -12.45 -15.85
C VAL A 478 2.00 -11.54 -16.56
N ASP A 479 1.56 -10.33 -16.88
CA ASP A 479 2.39 -9.25 -17.45
C ASP A 479 2.28 -7.98 -16.59
N SER A 480 3.43 -7.38 -16.28
CA SER A 480 3.52 -6.12 -15.53
C SER A 480 3.31 -4.89 -16.41
N GLY A 481 3.38 -5.05 -17.74
CA GLY A 481 3.10 -4.01 -18.70
C GLY A 481 1.62 -3.67 -18.80
N TRP A 482 1.31 -2.51 -19.38
CA TRP A 482 -0.06 -2.02 -19.49
C TRP A 482 -0.80 -2.49 -20.76
N ARG A 483 -0.06 -2.89 -21.81
CA ARG A 483 -0.63 -3.29 -23.11
C ARG A 483 -1.13 -4.74 -23.16
N GLY A 484 -0.55 -5.63 -22.38
CA GLY A 484 -0.84 -7.07 -22.42
C GLY A 484 -0.43 -7.79 -23.71
N SER A 485 0.49 -7.24 -24.50
CA SER A 485 0.90 -7.85 -25.77
C SER A 485 1.56 -9.21 -25.58
N SER A 486 2.36 -9.40 -24.53
CA SER A 486 2.98 -10.70 -24.21
C SER A 486 1.92 -11.79 -24.00
N ILE A 487 0.79 -11.44 -23.38
CA ILE A 487 -0.33 -12.36 -23.15
C ILE A 487 -0.97 -12.75 -24.48
N VAL A 488 -1.24 -11.77 -25.35
CA VAL A 488 -1.84 -11.99 -26.67
C VAL A 488 -0.92 -12.86 -27.55
N TYR A 489 0.37 -12.54 -27.61
CA TYR A 489 1.35 -13.34 -28.37
C TYR A 489 1.46 -14.76 -27.86
N LEU A 490 1.55 -14.95 -26.54
CA LEU A 490 1.70 -16.29 -25.97
C LEU A 490 0.43 -17.14 -26.17
N ARG A 491 -0.75 -16.53 -26.05
CA ARG A 491 -2.03 -17.19 -26.35
C ARG A 491 -2.10 -17.65 -27.81
N HIS A 492 -1.67 -16.81 -28.74
CA HIS A 492 -1.63 -17.14 -30.16
C HIS A 492 -0.64 -18.26 -30.46
N LEU A 493 0.59 -18.15 -29.97
CA LEU A 493 1.62 -19.18 -30.16
C LEU A 493 1.16 -20.54 -29.65
N LEU A 494 0.65 -20.61 -28.42
CA LEU A 494 0.27 -21.89 -27.81
C LEU A 494 -0.96 -22.50 -28.49
N THR A 495 -2.01 -21.71 -28.77
CA THR A 495 -3.30 -22.27 -29.22
C THR A 495 -3.46 -22.31 -30.74
N GLN A 496 -2.93 -21.32 -31.47
CA GLN A 496 -3.07 -21.23 -32.92
C GLN A 496 -1.85 -21.79 -33.65
N THR A 497 -0.64 -21.37 -33.26
CA THR A 497 0.60 -21.79 -33.94
C THR A 497 0.98 -23.23 -33.58
N TYR A 498 0.96 -23.60 -32.30
CA TYR A 498 1.35 -24.93 -31.83
C TYR A 498 0.17 -25.88 -31.64
N GLY A 499 -1.06 -25.41 -31.80
CA GLY A 499 -2.27 -26.24 -31.78
C GLY A 499 -2.59 -26.89 -30.44
N LEU A 500 -2.12 -26.32 -29.32
CA LEU A 500 -2.43 -26.86 -27.99
C LEU A 500 -3.89 -26.57 -27.62
N ASN A 501 -4.61 -27.63 -27.22
CA ASN A 501 -5.97 -27.51 -26.72
C ASN A 501 -5.96 -27.11 -25.24
N MET A 502 -5.87 -25.80 -24.98
CA MET A 502 -5.85 -25.21 -23.64
C MET A 502 -6.45 -23.82 -23.64
N ASP A 503 -6.86 -23.36 -22.46
CA ASP A 503 -7.33 -22.01 -22.24
C ASP A 503 -6.21 -21.13 -21.65
N ILE A 504 -5.97 -19.98 -22.27
CA ILE A 504 -4.94 -19.02 -21.87
C ILE A 504 -5.61 -17.71 -21.44
N VAL A 505 -5.63 -17.43 -20.15
CA VAL A 505 -6.13 -16.15 -19.63
C VAL A 505 -4.98 -15.22 -19.26
N GLY A 506 -5.26 -13.93 -19.21
CA GLY A 506 -4.30 -12.89 -18.86
C GLY A 506 -4.58 -12.24 -17.52
N ALA A 507 -3.52 -11.89 -16.81
CA ALA A 507 -3.55 -11.04 -15.63
C ALA A 507 -2.59 -9.86 -15.80
N LEU A 508 -3.12 -8.65 -15.79
CA LEU A 508 -2.35 -7.41 -15.87
C LEU A 508 -2.30 -6.71 -14.51
N VAL A 509 -1.12 -6.24 -14.13
CA VAL A 509 -0.97 -5.39 -12.94
C VAL A 509 -1.67 -4.04 -13.17
N PHE A 510 -1.58 -3.51 -14.38
CA PHE A 510 -2.17 -2.23 -14.77
C PHE A 510 -2.87 -2.33 -16.12
N SER A 511 -3.99 -1.64 -16.28
CA SER A 511 -4.56 -1.35 -17.58
C SER A 511 -4.20 0.07 -18.04
N ASP A 512 -3.89 0.26 -19.32
CA ASP A 512 -4.00 1.58 -19.95
C ASP A 512 -5.27 1.68 -20.80
N MET A 513 -5.50 2.87 -21.36
CA MET A 513 -6.58 3.13 -22.33
C MET A 513 -6.13 2.90 -23.78
N GLN A 514 -5.09 2.09 -24.03
CA GLN A 514 -4.67 1.80 -25.41
C GLN A 514 -5.46 0.61 -25.95
N ASP A 515 -5.99 0.77 -27.16
CA ASP A 515 -6.91 -0.17 -27.80
C ASP A 515 -6.37 -1.61 -28.02
N TYR A 516 -5.05 -1.84 -27.89
CA TYR A 516 -4.38 -3.06 -28.36
C TYR A 516 -4.99 -4.35 -27.79
N SER A 517 -5.24 -4.40 -26.48
CA SER A 517 -5.81 -5.59 -25.82
C SER A 517 -7.24 -5.39 -25.32
N GLU A 518 -7.89 -4.27 -25.65
CA GLU A 518 -9.24 -3.96 -25.17
C GLU A 518 -10.27 -5.01 -25.61
N GLY A 519 -10.17 -5.52 -26.84
CA GLY A 519 -11.03 -6.62 -27.29
C GLY A 519 -10.87 -7.89 -26.43
N PHE A 520 -9.65 -8.23 -26.03
CA PHE A 520 -9.37 -9.37 -25.16
C PHE A 520 -9.86 -9.14 -23.73
N LYS A 521 -9.77 -7.90 -23.23
CA LYS A 521 -10.33 -7.50 -21.93
C LYS A 521 -11.86 -7.56 -21.94
N ALA A 522 -12.49 -7.04 -22.98
CA ALA A 522 -13.94 -7.04 -23.15
C ALA A 522 -14.53 -8.47 -23.23
N LEU A 523 -13.77 -9.41 -23.81
CA LEU A 523 -14.13 -10.84 -23.82
C LEU A 523 -13.80 -11.58 -22.52
N GLY A 524 -13.24 -10.90 -21.51
CA GLY A 524 -12.85 -11.50 -20.23
C GLY A 524 -11.61 -12.42 -20.31
N ILE A 525 -10.92 -12.43 -21.45
CA ILE A 525 -9.70 -13.23 -21.65
C ILE A 525 -8.55 -12.62 -20.84
N ILE A 526 -8.43 -11.29 -20.85
CA ILE A 526 -7.44 -10.56 -20.05
C ILE A 526 -8.16 -9.81 -18.94
N LYS A 527 -7.66 -9.95 -17.71
CA LYS A 527 -8.19 -9.27 -16.53
C LYS A 527 -7.12 -8.33 -15.99
N SER A 528 -7.54 -7.13 -15.63
CA SER A 528 -6.66 -6.11 -15.07
C SER A 528 -6.98 -5.91 -13.60
N PHE A 529 -5.94 -5.77 -12.77
CA PHE A 529 -6.10 -5.50 -11.36
C PHE A 529 -6.44 -4.03 -11.07
N MET A 530 -5.74 -3.09 -11.73
CA MET A 530 -5.94 -1.64 -11.61
C MET A 530 -6.27 -0.97 -12.94
#